data_AF-A0A837HYL4-F1
#
_entry.id   AF-A0A837HYL4-F1
#
_cell.length_a   1.000
_cell.length_b   1.000
_cell.length_c   1.000
_cell.angle_alpha   90.00
_cell.angle_beta   90.00
_cell.angle_gamma   90.00
#
_symmetry.space_group_name_H-M   'P 1'
#
loop_
_entity.id
_entity.type
_entity.pdbx_description
1 polymer ?
#
loop_
_entity_poly.entity_id
_entity_poly.type
_entity_poly.pdbx_seq_one_letter_code
_entity_poly.pdbx_strand_id
1 'polypeptide(L)'
;MFGIPAIFPHKKQSINNAVHRLNKDGYILKENKYIYLLPRGRKYVENKKVRFLTFNSPYKKELPKNLLVMFDIPEVKKAEREWFRFHLREFGYEMIQKSVWVGPSPLSEDFLDYIKEIKLKECIKTFKLARPYNTQT
;
A
#
# COMPACT_ATOMS: atom_id res chain seq x y z
N MET A 1 0.11 3.83 11.40
CA MET A 1 -0.85 4.16 10.33
C MET A 1 -1.89 3.07 10.34
N PHE A 2 -3.14 3.37 10.69
CA PHE A 2 -4.25 2.42 10.64
C PHE A 2 -4.96 2.57 9.29
N GLY A 3 -5.24 1.45 8.61
CA GLY A 3 -5.89 1.41 7.29
C GLY A 3 -5.23 0.46 6.29
N ILE A 4 -3.96 0.12 6.50
CA ILE A 4 -3.27 -0.97 5.80
C ILE A 4 -3.35 -2.20 6.73
N PRO A 5 -3.67 -3.41 6.24
CA PRO A 5 -3.53 -4.61 7.06
C PRO A 5 -2.11 -4.67 7.64
N ALA A 6 -1.93 -5.26 8.83
CA ALA A 6 -0.60 -5.45 9.40
C ALA A 6 0.15 -6.50 8.55
N ILE A 7 0.69 -6.07 7.40
CA ILE A 7 1.28 -6.93 6.37
C ILE A 7 2.68 -7.44 6.80
N PHE A 8 3.30 -6.83 7.83
CA PHE A 8 4.64 -7.21 8.30
C PHE A 8 4.70 -7.43 9.82
N PRO A 9 5.54 -8.37 10.29
CA PRO A 9 5.76 -8.57 11.71
C PRO A 9 6.39 -7.31 12.33
N HIS A 10 5.71 -6.74 13.33
CA HIS A 10 6.20 -5.58 14.05
C HIS A 10 6.97 -6.01 15.31
N LYS A 11 8.12 -5.37 15.57
CA LYS A 11 8.86 -5.55 16.83
C LYS A 11 7.93 -5.24 18.01
N LYS A 12 7.96 -6.07 19.06
CA LYS A 12 7.14 -5.91 20.28
C LYS A 12 7.24 -4.49 20.87
N GLN A 13 8.42 -3.90 20.86
CA GLN A 13 8.64 -2.53 21.33
C GLN A 13 7.88 -1.48 20.51
N SER A 14 7.82 -1.65 19.19
CA SER A 14 7.07 -0.75 18.30
C SER A 14 5.57 -0.81 18.59
N ILE A 15 5.05 -2.01 18.88
CA ILE A 15 3.65 -2.22 19.25
C ILE A 15 3.37 -1.54 20.59
N ASN A 16 4.21 -1.77 21.60
CA ASN A 16 4.07 -1.16 22.92
C ASN A 16 4.09 0.37 22.86
N ASN A 17 5.03 0.96 22.11
CA ASN A 17 5.11 2.41 21.91
C ASN A 17 3.85 2.96 21.23
N ALA A 18 3.31 2.24 20.23
CA ALA A 18 2.08 2.64 19.57
C ALA A 18 0.87 2.57 20.51
N VAL A 19 0.73 1.49 21.29
CA VAL A 19 -0.34 1.34 22.29
C VAL A 19 -0.26 2.42 23.36
N HIS A 20 0.94 2.71 23.88
CA HIS A 20 1.14 3.77 24.86
C HIS A 20 0.69 5.14 24.32
N ARG A 21 1.12 5.49 23.11
CA ARG A 21 0.70 6.75 22.46
C ARG A 21 -0.81 6.83 22.27
N LEU A 22 -1.44 5.76 21.77
CA LEU A 22 -2.89 5.75 21.54
C LEU A 22 -3.69 5.87 22.83
N ASN A 23 -3.18 5.32 23.94
CA ASN A 23 -3.78 5.47 25.25
C ASN A 23 -3.64 6.92 25.74
N LYS A 24 -2.42 7.48 25.68
CA LYS A 24 -2.13 8.89 26.02
C LYS A 24 -3.00 9.88 25.24
N ASP A 25 -3.22 9.61 23.96
CA ASP A 25 -3.99 10.49 23.07
C ASP A 25 -5.53 10.29 23.20
N GLY A 26 -5.98 9.37 24.05
CA GLY A 26 -7.40 9.11 24.31
C GLY A 26 -8.13 8.38 23.18
N TYR A 27 -7.40 7.65 22.33
CA TYR A 27 -8.02 6.80 21.30
C TYR A 27 -8.40 5.42 21.84
N ILE A 28 -7.62 4.90 22.78
CA ILE A 28 -7.88 3.62 23.44
C ILE A 28 -7.76 3.79 24.95
N LEU A 29 -8.36 2.88 25.71
CA LEU A 29 -8.14 2.72 27.14
C LEU A 29 -7.55 1.33 27.37
N LYS A 30 -6.37 1.26 27.98
CA LYS A 30 -5.73 -0.02 28.33
C LYS A 30 -5.95 -0.28 29.82
N GLU A 31 -6.69 -1.33 30.15
CA GLU A 31 -6.86 -1.82 31.51
C GLU A 31 -6.40 -3.28 31.58
N ASN A 32 -5.40 -3.56 32.42
CA ASN A 32 -4.85 -4.90 32.59
C ASN A 32 -4.49 -5.58 31.25
N LYS A 33 -5.22 -6.66 30.91
CA LYS A 33 -5.06 -7.45 29.69
C LYS A 33 -5.98 -7.00 28.54
N TYR A 34 -6.85 -6.02 28.78
CA TYR A 34 -7.86 -5.56 27.82
C TYR A 34 -7.50 -4.18 27.25
N ILE A 35 -7.88 -3.98 26.00
CA ILE A 35 -7.78 -2.69 25.30
C ILE A 35 -9.17 -2.34 24.79
N TYR A 36 -9.72 -1.24 25.27
CA TYR A 36 -11.03 -0.72 24.87
C TYR A 36 -10.84 0.41 23.86
N LEU A 37 -11.67 0.43 22.81
CA LEU A 37 -11.69 1.52 21.84
C LEU A 37 -12.62 2.65 22.34
N LEU A 38 -12.07 3.84 22.55
CA LEU A 38 -12.84 5.00 23.02
C LEU A 38 -13.61 5.67 21.87
N PRO A 39 -14.62 6.52 22.15
CA PRO A 39 -15.40 7.22 21.11
C PRO A 39 -14.52 8.00 20.12
N ARG A 40 -13.45 8.66 20.60
CA ARG A 40 -12.45 9.34 19.76
C ARG A 40 -11.70 8.36 18.87
N GLY A 41 -11.34 7.19 19.40
CA GLY A 41 -10.75 6.06 18.66
C GLY A 41 -11.67 5.52 17.59
N ARG A 42 -12.95 5.33 17.90
CA ARG A 42 -13.97 4.87 16.95
C ARG A 42 -14.12 5.85 15.79
N LYS A 43 -14.30 7.15 16.08
CA LYS A 43 -14.38 8.21 15.06
C LYS A 43 -13.09 8.31 14.25
N TYR A 44 -11.93 8.15 14.88
CA TYR A 44 -10.64 8.11 14.18
C TYR A 44 -10.54 6.94 13.21
N VAL A 45 -10.97 5.73 13.64
CA VAL A 45 -10.99 4.55 12.78
C VAL A 45 -11.99 4.73 11.65
N GLU A 46 -13.20 5.23 11.92
CA GLU A 46 -14.24 5.51 10.92
C GLU A 46 -13.77 6.53 9.88
N ASN A 47 -13.18 7.65 10.31
CA ASN A 47 -12.60 8.64 9.40
C ASN A 47 -11.40 8.10 8.61
N LYS A 48 -10.71 7.09 9.14
CA LYS A 48 -9.62 6.38 8.46
C LYS A 48 -10.06 5.13 7.72
N LYS A 49 -11.35 4.78 7.70
CA LYS A 49 -11.92 3.78 6.79
C LYS A 49 -11.98 4.32 5.36
N VAL A 50 -10.98 5.10 4.92
CA VAL A 50 -10.61 5.09 3.51
C VAL A 50 -9.97 3.72 3.28
N ARG A 51 -10.83 2.69 3.20
CA ARG A 51 -10.44 1.36 2.78
C ARG A 51 -10.09 1.53 1.32
N PHE A 52 -8.80 1.66 1.04
CA PHE A 52 -8.38 1.59 -0.34
C PHE A 52 -8.86 0.27 -0.92
N LEU A 53 -9.43 0.32 -2.13
CA LEU A 53 -9.90 -0.89 -2.79
C LEU A 53 -8.73 -1.86 -2.98
N THR A 54 -9.00 -3.15 -2.76
CA THR A 54 -8.05 -4.21 -3.04
C THR A 54 -8.44 -4.88 -4.35
N PHE A 55 -7.46 -5.07 -5.22
CA PHE A 55 -7.65 -5.71 -6.51
C PHE A 55 -6.95 -7.06 -6.52
N ASN A 56 -7.63 -8.07 -7.04
CA ASN A 56 -6.98 -9.35 -7.29
C ASN A 56 -5.99 -9.19 -8.45
N SER A 57 -4.90 -9.95 -8.40
CA SER A 57 -3.95 -9.98 -9.51
C SER A 57 -4.65 -10.51 -10.77
N PRO A 58 -4.68 -9.74 -11.87
CA PRO A 58 -5.19 -10.24 -13.15
C PRO A 58 -4.15 -11.12 -13.87
N TYR A 59 -2.95 -11.27 -13.32
CA TYR A 59 -1.81 -11.88 -14.00
C TYR A 59 -1.44 -13.23 -13.43
N LYS A 60 -1.04 -14.14 -14.33
CA LYS A 60 -0.29 -15.33 -13.94
C LYS A 60 1.16 -14.93 -13.61
N LYS A 61 1.78 -15.62 -12.64
CA LYS A 61 3.15 -15.32 -12.17
C LYS A 61 4.23 -15.38 -13.27
N GLU A 62 3.95 -16.08 -14.37
CA GLU A 62 4.91 -16.36 -15.45
C GLU A 62 4.86 -15.33 -16.60
N LEU A 63 4.05 -14.28 -16.49
CA LEU A 63 3.94 -13.30 -17.58
C LEU A 63 5.24 -12.49 -17.76
N PRO A 64 5.59 -12.14 -19.01
CA PRO A 64 6.78 -11.37 -19.30
C PRO A 64 6.70 -9.97 -18.67
N LYS A 65 7.80 -9.55 -18.06
CA LYS A 65 7.92 -8.24 -17.40
C LYS A 65 8.25 -7.15 -18.42
N ASN A 66 7.24 -6.68 -19.13
CA ASN A 66 7.37 -5.75 -20.25
C ASN A 66 6.79 -4.35 -19.98
N LEU A 67 6.34 -4.05 -18.76
CA LEU A 67 5.91 -2.73 -18.34
C LEU A 67 6.83 -2.20 -17.24
N LEU A 68 7.44 -1.04 -17.48
CA LEU A 68 8.11 -0.25 -16.46
C LEU A 68 7.10 0.72 -15.84
N VAL A 69 7.02 0.75 -14.51
CA VAL A 69 6.17 1.66 -13.73
C VAL A 69 7.09 2.49 -12.84
N MET A 70 7.03 3.80 -13.01
CA MET A 70 7.75 4.77 -12.19
C MET A 70 6.76 5.69 -11.49
N PHE A 71 7.06 6.08 -10.26
CA PHE A 71 6.21 7.02 -9.56
C PHE A 71 6.96 7.94 -8.61
N ASP A 72 6.42 9.14 -8.40
CA ASP A 72 6.87 10.07 -7.38
C ASP A 72 5.67 10.53 -6.54
N ILE A 73 5.34 9.73 -5.52
CA ILE A 73 4.20 10.00 -4.63
C ILE A 73 4.74 10.70 -3.37
N PRO A 74 4.27 11.93 -3.07
CA PRO A 74 4.82 12.74 -2.00
C PRO A 74 4.60 12.11 -0.61
N GLU A 75 5.46 12.44 0.36
CA GLU A 75 5.41 11.82 1.70
C GLU A 75 4.08 12.05 2.44
N VAL A 76 3.39 13.16 2.14
CA VAL A 76 2.05 13.42 2.67
C VAL A 76 1.02 12.36 2.23
N LYS A 77 1.25 11.71 1.08
CA LYS A 77 0.47 10.60 0.52
C LYS A 77 1.15 9.23 0.72
N LYS A 78 1.83 9.05 1.85
CA LYS A 78 2.54 7.80 2.16
C LYS A 78 1.62 6.58 2.18
N ALA A 79 0.37 6.71 2.61
CA ALA A 79 -0.56 5.58 2.67
C ALA A 79 -0.89 5.05 1.27
N GLU A 80 -1.15 5.96 0.33
CA GLU A 80 -1.39 5.74 -1.09
C GLU A 80 -0.17 5.09 -1.75
N ARG A 81 1.03 5.57 -1.42
CA ARG A 81 2.28 5.01 -1.93
C ARG A 81 2.48 3.57 -1.49
N GLU A 82 2.26 3.26 -0.22
CA GLU A 82 2.37 1.89 0.28
C GLU A 82 1.27 0.98 -0.28
N TRP A 83 0.04 1.49 -0.43
CA TRP A 83 -1.07 0.78 -1.08
C TRP A 83 -0.77 0.43 -2.54
N PHE A 84 -0.19 1.38 -3.30
CA PHE A 84 0.18 1.16 -4.70
C PHE A 84 1.30 0.12 -4.80
N ARG A 85 2.32 0.21 -3.96
CA ARG A 85 3.42 -0.77 -3.88
C ARG A 85 2.93 -2.17 -3.51
N PHE A 86 1.94 -2.26 -2.62
CA PHE A 86 1.31 -3.53 -2.27
C PHE A 86 0.67 -4.17 -3.52
N HIS A 87 -0.16 -3.43 -4.25
CA HIS A 87 -0.79 -3.95 -5.47
C HIS A 87 0.20 -4.34 -6.55
N LEU A 88 1.26 -3.55 -6.77
CA LEU A 88 2.32 -3.92 -7.72
C LEU A 88 2.94 -5.28 -7.36
N ARG A 89 3.19 -5.57 -6.08
CA ARG A 89 3.70 -6.89 -5.64
C ARG A 89 2.70 -7.99 -5.90
N GLU A 90 1.43 -7.78 -5.55
CA GLU A 90 0.37 -8.76 -5.80
C GLU A 90 0.22 -9.05 -7.30
N PHE A 91 0.46 -8.05 -8.14
CA PHE A 91 0.41 -8.14 -9.60
C PHE A 91 1.67 -8.76 -10.22
N GLY A 92 2.63 -9.22 -9.41
CA GLY A 92 3.86 -9.84 -9.89
C GLY A 92 4.90 -8.86 -10.42
N TYR A 93 4.81 -7.58 -10.05
CA TYR A 93 5.85 -6.60 -10.37
C TYR A 93 7.03 -6.74 -9.41
N GLU A 94 8.23 -6.55 -9.95
CA GLU A 94 9.48 -6.53 -9.19
C GLU A 94 10.01 -5.11 -9.06
N MET A 95 10.54 -4.80 -7.88
CA MET A 95 11.21 -3.53 -7.63
C MET A 95 12.66 -3.62 -8.12
N ILE A 96 12.99 -2.83 -9.14
CA ILE A 96 14.38 -2.71 -9.62
C ILE A 96 15.12 -1.52 -8.98
N GLN A 97 14.38 -0.48 -8.58
CA GLN A 97 14.88 0.65 -7.81
C GLN A 97 13.74 1.23 -6.94
N LYS A 98 14.05 2.05 -5.94
CA LYS A 98 13.02 2.80 -5.19
C LYS A 98 12.10 3.54 -6.16
N SER A 99 10.82 3.21 -6.09
CA SER A 99 9.75 3.76 -6.93
C SER A 99 9.81 3.41 -8.42
N VAL A 100 10.65 2.45 -8.81
CA VAL A 100 10.75 1.92 -10.18
C VAL A 100 10.51 0.42 -10.14
N TRP A 101 9.49 -0.01 -10.87
CA TRP A 101 9.02 -1.39 -10.87
C TRP A 101 8.86 -1.91 -12.28
N VAL A 102 9.01 -3.21 -12.47
CA VAL A 102 8.83 -3.87 -13.75
C VAL A 102 7.93 -5.09 -13.62
N GLY A 103 6.98 -5.25 -14.54
CA GLY A 103 5.98 -6.30 -14.45
C GLY A 103 5.16 -6.47 -15.73
N PRO A 104 4.09 -7.26 -15.68
CA PRO A 104 3.27 -7.58 -16.86
C PRO A 104 2.42 -6.39 -17.33
N SER A 105 2.46 -6.12 -18.64
CA SER A 105 1.59 -5.15 -19.32
C SER A 105 0.28 -5.79 -19.82
N PRO A 106 -0.82 -5.02 -19.94
CA PRO A 106 -1.07 -3.69 -19.38
C PRO A 106 -1.64 -3.79 -17.96
N LEU A 107 -1.49 -2.76 -17.12
CA LEU A 107 -2.23 -2.62 -15.85
C LEU A 107 -3.74 -2.79 -16.09
N SER A 108 -4.46 -3.48 -15.19
CA SER A 108 -5.91 -3.69 -15.35
C SER A 108 -6.67 -2.37 -15.38
N GLU A 109 -7.74 -2.33 -16.17
CA GLU A 109 -8.58 -1.14 -16.36
C GLU A 109 -9.17 -0.65 -15.04
N ASP A 110 -9.77 -1.55 -14.26
CA ASP A 110 -10.32 -1.23 -12.93
C ASP A 110 -9.29 -0.60 -11.99
N PHE A 111 -8.04 -1.08 -12.03
CA PHE A 111 -6.96 -0.54 -11.21
C PHE A 111 -6.54 0.85 -11.68
N LEU A 112 -6.46 1.07 -13.00
CA LEU A 112 -6.16 2.37 -13.58
C LEU A 112 -7.26 3.39 -13.30
N ASP A 113 -8.52 2.98 -13.32
CA ASP A 113 -9.65 3.86 -13.02
C ASP A 113 -9.66 4.27 -11.55
N TYR A 114 -9.38 3.34 -10.64
CA TYR A 114 -9.25 3.68 -9.24
C TYR A 114 -8.06 4.63 -8.97
N ILE A 115 -6.91 4.43 -9.64
CA ILE A 115 -5.76 5.35 -9.58
C ILE A 115 -6.14 6.77 -9.99
N LYS A 116 -7.02 6.92 -10.99
CA LYS A 116 -7.56 8.23 -11.40
C LYS A 116 -8.44 8.82 -10.31
N GLU A 117 -9.35 8.03 -9.74
CA GLU A 117 -10.27 8.44 -8.68
C GLU A 117 -9.53 9.00 -7.45
N ILE A 118 -8.47 8.31 -7.01
CA ILE A 118 -7.65 8.73 -5.85
C ILE A 118 -6.59 9.78 -6.20
N LYS A 119 -6.63 10.34 -7.42
CA LYS A 119 -5.72 11.40 -7.90
C LYS A 119 -4.23 11.04 -7.75
N LEU A 120 -3.88 9.79 -8.12
CA LEU A 120 -2.49 9.33 -8.19
C LEU A 120 -1.95 9.24 -9.62
N LYS A 121 -2.83 9.32 -10.64
CA LYS A 121 -2.45 9.19 -12.05
C LYS A 121 -1.29 10.12 -12.45
N GLU A 122 -1.30 11.35 -11.97
CA GLU A 122 -0.27 12.36 -12.30
C GLU A 122 1.11 12.00 -11.73
N CYS A 123 1.15 11.28 -10.62
CA CYS A 123 2.36 10.85 -9.95
C CYS A 123 2.96 9.58 -10.55
N ILE A 124 2.28 8.93 -11.51
CA ILE A 124 2.66 7.63 -12.07
C ILE A 124 2.96 7.78 -13.57
N LYS A 125 4.06 7.18 -14.01
CA LYS A 125 4.46 7.08 -15.41
C LYS A 125 4.69 5.62 -15.76
N THR A 126 4.22 5.20 -16.94
CA THR A 126 4.41 3.84 -17.43
C THR A 126 5.10 3.86 -18.78
N PHE A 127 6.00 2.91 -19.00
CA PHE A 127 6.73 2.76 -20.26
C PHE A 127 6.68 1.30 -20.68
N LYS A 128 6.23 1.04 -21.89
CA LYS A 128 6.27 -0.30 -22.48
C LYS A 128 7.71 -0.58 -22.92
N LEU A 129 8.28 -1.68 -22.43
CA LEU A 129 9.63 -2.10 -22.79
C LEU A 129 9.62 -2.81 -24.13
N ALA A 130 10.63 -2.53 -24.96
CA ALA A 130 10.80 -3.20 -26.26
C ALA A 130 11.16 -4.69 -26.12
N ARG A 131 11.82 -5.05 -25.01
CA ARG A 131 12.15 -6.43 -24.64
C ARG A 131 11.75 -6.66 -23.17
N PRO A 132 11.27 -7.85 -22.80
CA PRO A 132 11.01 -8.17 -21.40
C PRO A 132 12.25 -7.99 -20.53
N TYR A 133 12.05 -7.51 -19.31
CA TYR A 133 13.11 -7.45 -18.32
C TYR A 133 13.44 -8.85 -17.81
N ASN A 134 14.67 -9.27 -18.08
CA ASN A 134 15.21 -10.51 -17.55
C ASN A 134 15.83 -10.21 -16.19
N THR A 135 15.29 -10.82 -15.14
CA THR A 135 15.94 -10.81 -13.83
C THR A 135 17.18 -11.70 -13.98
N GLN A 136 18.39 -11.10 -13.99
CA GLN A 136 19.61 -11.88 -13.85
C GLN A 136 19.60 -12.45 -12.43
N THR A 137 19.39 -13.76 -12.32
CA THR A 137 19.51 -14.52 -11.07
C THR A 137 20.97 -14.65 -10.68
#